data_AF-A0A7L9C3Y5-F1
#
_entry.id   AF-A0A7L9C3Y5-F1
#
_cell.length_a   1.000
_cell.length_b   1.000
_cell.length_c   1.000
_cell.angle_alpha   90.00
_cell.angle_beta   90.00
_cell.angle_gamma   90.00
#
_symmetry.space_group_name_H-M   'P 1'
#
loop_
_entity.id
_entity.type
_entity.pdbx_description
1 polymer ?
#
loop_
_entity_poly.entity_id
_entity_poly.type
_entity_poly.pdbx_seq_one_letter_code
_entity_poly.pdbx_strand_id
1 'polypeptide(L)' 'MLREIRDHFTRYLKRVKQGKEVVITDRGKPVALLAPIPEVTGFQEK' A
#
# COMPACT_ATOMS: atom_id res chain seq x y z
N MET A 1 -9.78 10.84 2.54
CA MET A 1 -9.02 9.58 2.53
C MET A 1 -8.20 9.38 1.25
N LEU A 2 -8.80 9.25 0.06
CA LEU A 2 -8.02 9.02 -1.18
C LEU A 2 -7.03 10.14 -1.57
N ARG A 3 -7.35 11.42 -1.33
CA ARG A 3 -6.43 12.54 -1.60
C ARG A 3 -5.18 12.51 -0.71
N GLU A 4 -5.34 12.24 0.59
CA GLU A 4 -4.22 12.16 1.53
C GLU A 4 -3.25 11.01 1.21
N ILE A 5 -3.74 9.94 0.59
CA ILE A 5 -2.89 8.84 0.15
C ILE A 5 -2.04 9.26 -1.03
N ARG A 6 -2.53 10.09 -1.95
CA ARG A 6 -1.70 10.65 -3.02
C ARG A 6 -0.60 11.55 -2.48
N ASP A 7 -0.93 12.45 -1.55
CA ASP A 7 0.04 13.36 -0.93
C ASP A 7 1.08 12.65 -0.04
N HIS A 8 0.70 11.54 0.58
CA HIS A 8 1.56 10.82 1.53
C HIS A 8 1.90 9.40 1.09
N PHE A 9 1.77 9.10 -0.21
CA PHE A 9 1.95 7.75 -0.74
C PHE A 9 3.32 7.18 -0.38
N THR A 10 4.37 7.99 -0.54
CA THR A 10 5.75 7.65 -0.19
C THR A 10 5.90 7.26 1.28
N ARG A 11 5.17 7.90 2.19
CA ARG A 11 5.19 7.58 3.63
C ARG A 11 4.58 6.21 3.89
N TYR A 12 3.48 5.88 3.24
CA TYR A 12 2.85 4.57 3.36
C TYR A 12 3.74 3.48 2.76
N LEU A 13 4.34 3.71 1.59
CA LEU A 13 5.31 2.79 0.99
C LEU A 13 6.52 2.52 1.90
N LYS A 14 7.05 3.53 2.59
CA LYS A 14 8.14 3.33 3.56
C LYS A 14 7.74 2.39 4.70
N ARG A 15 6.51 2.50 5.19
CA ARG A 15 5.98 1.60 6.25
C ARG A 15 5.79 0.18 5.72
N VAL A 16 5.31 0.06 4.49
CA VAL A 16 5.10 -1.24 3.82
C VAL A 16 6.43 -1.95 3.56
N LYS A 17 7.45 -1.22 3.11
CA LYS A 17 8.83 -1.74 2.98
C LYS A 17 9.42 -2.25 4.30
N GLN A 18 8.95 -1.77 5.44
CA GLN A 18 9.35 -2.25 6.76
C GLN A 18 8.57 -3.50 7.22
N GLY A 19 7.74 -4.07 6.34
CA GLY A 19 6.94 -5.26 6.64
C GLY A 19 5.55 -4.95 7.19
N LYS A 20 5.09 -3.69 7.18
CA LYS A 20 3.77 -3.32 7.72
C LYS A 20 2.68 -3.36 6.66
N GLU A 21 1.50 -3.83 7.04
CA GLU A 21 0.31 -3.78 6.20
C GLU A 21 -0.50 -2.50 6.46
N VAL A 22 -1.05 -1.90 5.39
CA VAL A 22 -1.84 -0.66 5.46
C VAL A 22 -3.14 -0.85 4.71
N VAL A 23 -4.28 -0.78 5.43
CA VAL A 23 -5.61 -0.79 4.82
C VAL A 23 -5.99 0.62 4.38
N ILE A 24 -6.29 0.76 3.10
CA ILE A 24 -6.88 1.98 2.56
C ILE A 24 -8.40 1.86 2.63
N THR A 25 -9.02 2.87 3.23
CA THR A 25 -10.47 3.03 3.24
C THR A 25 -10.91 4.20 2.37
N ASP A 26 -12.13 4.16 1.83
CA ASP A 26 -12.84 5.31 1.31
C ASP A 26 -14.21 5.39 2.00
N ARG A 27 -14.52 6.54 2.58
CA ARG A 27 -15.77 6.77 3.35
C ARG A 27 -16.06 5.67 4.38
N GLY A 28 -15.01 5.21 5.08
CA GLY A 28 -15.08 4.15 6.10
C GLY A 28 -15.13 2.72 5.56
N LYS A 29 -15.17 2.52 4.24
CA LYS A 29 -15.18 1.20 3.61
C LYS A 29 -13.77 0.83 3.14
N PRO A 30 -13.24 -0.36 3.43
CA PRO A 30 -11.95 -0.80 2.90
C PRO A 30 -12.03 -0.95 1.37
N VAL A 31 -11.04 -0.39 0.67
CA VAL A 31 -10.97 -0.40 -0.81
C VAL A 31 -9.65 -0.97 -1.35
N ALA A 32 -8.57 -0.95 -0.56
CA ALA A 32 -7.28 -1.55 -0.95
C ALA A 32 -6.44 -1.94 0.28
N LEU A 33 -5.48 -2.83 0.06
CA LEU A 33 -4.46 -3.22 1.03
C LEU A 33 -3.08 -2.99 0.40
N LEU A 34 -2.21 -2.25 1.08
CA LEU A 34 -0.79 -2.26 0.78
C LEU A 34 -0.09 -3.22 1.72
N ALA A 35 0.54 -4.23 1.16
CA ALA A 35 1.32 -5.21 1.89
C ALA A 35 2.73 -5.30 1.31
N PRO A 36 3.75 -5.64 2.13
CA PRO A 36 5.08 -5.96 1.63
C PRO A 36 4.96 -7.13 0.66
N ILE A 37 5.60 -6.99 -0.50
CA ILE A 37 5.73 -8.08 -1.43
C ILE A 37 7.02 -8.82 -1.03
N PRO A 38 6.96 -10.10 -0.63
CA PRO A 38 8.18 -10.87 -0.42
C PRO A 38 8.99 -10.89 -1.72
N GLU A 39 10.32 -10.79 -1.63
CA GLU A 39 11.22 -10.94 -2.80
C GLU A 39 11.13 -12.39 -3.32
N VAL A 40 10.03 -12.70 -3.98
CA VAL A 40 9.94 -13.82 -4.91
C VAL A 40 10.26 -13.19 -6.25
N THR A 41 11.49 -13.38 -6.69
CA THR A 41 11.98 -13.03 -8.02
C THR A 41 10.99 -13.52 -9.09
N GLY A 42 10.08 -12.64 -9.54
CA GLY A 42 9.07 -13.04 -10.53
C GLY A 42 7.75 -12.28 -10.46
N PHE A 43 7.76 -10.95 -10.39
CA PHE A 43 6.60 -10.18 -10.85
C PHE A 43 6.77 -9.91 -12.34
N GLN A 44 6.18 -10.78 -13.17
CA GLN A 44 5.96 -10.51 -14.58
C GLN A 44 4.80 -9.51 -14.69
N GLU A 45 5.10 -8.28 -15.09
CA GLU A 45 4.08 -7.33 -15.54
C GLU A 45 3.38 -7.93 -16.77
N LYS A 46 2.05 -8.05 -16.70
CA LYS A 46 1.18 -8.40 -17.83
C LYS A 46 0.32 -7.21 -18.17
#